data_AF-A0A0H5Q373-F1
#
_entry.id   AF-A0A0H5Q373-F1
#
_cell.length_a   1.000
_cell.length_b   1.000
_cell.length_c   1.000
_cell.angle_alpha   90.00
_cell.angle_beta   90.00
_cell.angle_gamma   90.00
#
_symmetry.space_group_name_H-M   'P 1'
#
loop_
_entity.id
_entity.type
_entity.pdbx_description
1 polymer ?
#
loop_
_entity_poly.entity_id
_entity_poly.type
_entity_poly.pdbx_seq_one_letter_code
_entity_poly.pdbx_strand_id
1 'polypeptide(L)'
;MGSGHILVAAFDVLMKIYTSCGWSERDAAKSIVENNLYGLDIDDRAGQLAYFSVMMEARKYNRRALNGDLAPKVMAIEETKFMTNELIAYVANGDKTLQEDLSYLKTVFDDGKEYGSILTVKELDFDRLYRRQCLLSNKYPSQLMEPWKQSKEKAEFIACAKSLGYTDAQIGYERGYDANFGSFVRCGAVIILDVDEMVHAQTQGRIGMFHDIKLLAGQNKLSNMVRRFLSDGFDVYISADHGNTACVGLGRIMGSGVEVETKSHKMLVLKDFADKESLIQKYGLVEYPKYYLPKEYDYLICNVGESLDIKGEAVMTHGGMSLDEVVVPFIKIKAVQNNG
;
A
#
# COMPACT_ATOMS: atom_id res chain seq x y z
N MET A 1 17.05 0.46 30.29
CA MET A 1 17.58 1.60 29.50
C MET A 1 16.94 1.49 28.12
N GLY A 2 16.03 2.39 27.78
CA GLY A 2 15.37 2.41 26.45
C GLY A 2 16.09 3.34 25.48
N SER A 3 15.78 3.25 24.18
CA SER A 3 16.48 4.00 23.14
C SER A 3 16.45 5.51 23.38
N GLY A 4 15.35 6.03 23.95
CA GLY A 4 15.16 7.46 24.25
C GLY A 4 16.30 8.12 25.04
N HIS A 5 16.87 7.45 26.05
CA HIS A 5 17.97 8.04 26.83
C HIS A 5 19.24 8.19 26.00
N ILE A 6 19.53 7.20 25.14
CA ILE A 6 20.69 7.21 24.24
C ILE A 6 20.48 8.25 23.14
N LEU A 7 19.28 8.32 22.57
CA LEU A 7 18.94 9.26 21.52
C LEU A 7 19.02 10.72 22.00
N VAL A 8 18.56 11.02 23.21
CA VAL A 8 18.71 12.35 23.83
C VAL A 8 20.20 12.69 24.03
N ALA A 9 21.00 11.77 24.56
CA ALA A 9 22.43 12.01 24.72
C ALA A 9 23.16 12.21 23.37
N ALA A 10 22.79 11.43 22.34
CA ALA A 10 23.31 11.58 20.99
C ALA A 10 22.90 12.93 20.38
N PHE A 11 21.65 13.36 20.60
CA PHE A 11 21.15 14.66 20.18
C PHE A 11 22.03 15.79 20.74
N ASP A 12 22.32 15.78 22.04
CA ASP A 12 23.15 16.81 22.68
C ASP A 12 24.57 16.90 22.11
N VAL A 13 25.18 15.75 21.81
CA VAL A 13 26.51 15.70 21.19
C VAL A 13 26.46 16.24 19.77
N LEU A 14 25.48 15.80 18.98
CA LEU A 14 25.31 16.26 17.60
C LEU A 14 25.00 17.75 17.53
N MET A 15 24.21 18.30 18.46
CA MET A 15 23.96 19.73 18.55
C MET A 15 25.25 20.53 18.71
N LYS A 16 26.17 20.09 19.58
CA LYS A 16 27.49 20.73 19.76
C LYS A 16 28.33 20.66 18.50
N ILE A 17 28.30 19.53 17.78
CA ILE A 17 29.03 19.37 16.52
C ILE A 17 28.47 20.33 15.45
N TYR A 18 27.17 20.29 15.20
CA TYR A 18 26.52 21.12 14.18
C TYR A 18 26.74 22.61 14.43
N THR A 19 26.53 23.06 15.67
CA THR A 19 26.74 24.46 16.06
C THR A 19 28.20 24.89 15.91
N SER A 20 29.16 24.02 16.23
CA SER A 20 30.59 24.29 16.00
C SER A 20 30.94 24.41 14.51
N CYS A 21 30.18 23.75 13.64
CA CYS A 21 30.28 23.86 12.18
C CYS A 21 29.51 25.06 11.61
N GLY A 22 28.95 25.93 12.46
CA GLY A 22 28.25 27.16 12.05
C GLY A 22 26.77 26.99 11.71
N TRP A 23 26.16 25.84 12.00
CA TRP A 23 24.72 25.66 11.82
C TRP A 23 23.93 26.46 12.87
N SER A 24 22.78 26.99 12.48
CA SER A 24 21.84 27.57 13.45
C SER A 24 21.29 26.46 14.36
N GLU A 25 21.03 26.76 15.64
CA GLU A 25 20.50 25.76 16.58
C GLU A 25 19.18 25.14 16.08
N ARG A 26 18.34 25.94 15.41
CA ARG A 26 17.07 25.49 14.86
C ARG A 26 17.26 24.50 13.72
N ASP A 27 18.11 24.83 12.75
CA ASP A 27 18.34 23.98 11.57
C ASP A 27 19.13 22.72 11.96
N ALA A 28 20.06 22.84 12.90
CA ALA A 28 20.77 21.73 13.50
C ALA A 28 19.79 20.75 14.16
N ALA A 29 18.93 21.24 15.06
CA ALA A 29 17.95 20.40 15.75
C ALA A 29 17.03 19.66 14.77
N LYS A 30 16.57 20.33 13.71
CA LYS A 30 15.77 19.69 12.67
C LYS A 30 16.55 18.59 11.94
N SER A 31 17.74 18.92 11.46
CA SER A 31 18.57 17.98 10.71
C SER A 31 18.92 16.74 11.52
N ILE A 32 19.22 16.92 12.82
CA ILE A 32 19.55 15.82 13.74
C ILE A 32 18.39 14.83 13.87
N VAL A 33 17.16 15.32 14.10
CA VAL A 33 15.98 14.45 14.22
C VAL A 33 15.70 13.70 12.93
N GLU A 34 15.77 14.38 11.78
CA GLU A 34 15.34 13.80 10.50
C GLU A 34 16.39 12.88 9.87
N ASN A 35 17.67 13.16 10.09
CA ASN A 35 18.75 12.54 9.31
C ASN A 35 19.70 11.69 10.15
N ASN A 36 19.83 11.96 11.46
CA ASN A 36 20.84 11.33 12.29
C ASN A 36 20.26 10.35 13.32
N LEU A 37 19.08 10.64 13.88
CA LEU A 37 18.52 9.83 14.95
C LEU A 37 17.55 8.77 14.41
N TYR A 38 17.89 7.51 14.69
CA TYR A 38 17.06 6.35 14.40
C TYR A 38 16.94 5.54 15.68
N GLY A 39 15.70 5.29 16.11
CA GLY A 39 15.39 4.58 17.34
C GLY A 39 14.55 3.35 17.04
N LEU A 40 14.88 2.25 17.72
CA LEU A 40 14.05 1.07 17.75
C LEU A 40 13.95 0.61 19.21
N ASP A 41 12.74 0.65 19.76
CA ASP A 41 12.46 0.18 21.11
C ASP A 41 11.68 -1.13 21.09
N ILE A 42 11.72 -1.82 22.23
CA ILE A 42 11.20 -3.18 22.36
C ILE A 42 9.68 -3.24 22.28
N ASP A 43 8.96 -2.22 22.73
CA ASP A 43 7.50 -2.19 22.76
C ASP A 43 6.95 -0.79 22.51
N ASP A 44 5.65 -0.72 22.23
CA ASP A 44 4.96 0.49 21.79
C ASP A 44 5.06 1.63 22.82
N ARG A 45 5.01 1.30 24.12
CA ARG A 45 5.11 2.33 25.18
C ARG A 45 6.52 2.88 25.27
N ALA A 46 7.53 2.01 25.20
CA ALA A 46 8.92 2.43 25.18
C ALA A 46 9.22 3.30 23.95
N GLY A 47 8.75 2.89 22.77
CA GLY A 47 8.88 3.66 21.53
C GLY A 47 8.22 5.03 21.61
N GLN A 48 6.99 5.12 22.15
CA GLN A 48 6.29 6.39 22.37
C GLN A 48 7.04 7.32 23.33
N LEU A 49 7.60 6.79 24.43
CA LEU A 49 8.37 7.56 25.38
C LEU A 49 9.71 8.04 24.82
N ALA A 50 10.35 7.23 23.99
CA ALA A 50 11.58 7.62 23.30
C ALA A 50 11.31 8.69 22.23
N TYR A 51 10.26 8.52 21.44
CA TYR A 51 9.78 9.53 20.49
C TYR A 51 9.51 10.85 21.21
N PHE A 52 8.75 10.81 22.31
CA PHE A 52 8.45 12.00 23.10
C PHE A 52 9.72 12.67 23.64
N SER A 53 10.65 11.90 24.18
CA SER A 53 11.93 12.41 24.69
C SER A 53 12.72 13.16 23.62
N VAL A 54 12.86 12.58 22.42
CA VAL A 54 13.56 13.21 21.28
C VAL A 54 12.86 14.51 20.86
N MET A 55 11.52 14.49 20.78
CA MET A 55 10.75 15.69 20.44
C MET A 55 10.88 16.80 21.49
N MET A 56 10.91 16.45 22.78
CA MET A 56 11.15 17.43 23.86
C MET A 56 12.56 18.02 23.80
N GLU A 57 13.56 17.20 23.47
CA GLU A 57 14.94 17.66 23.33
C GLU A 57 15.07 18.64 22.16
N ALA A 58 14.51 18.29 21.00
CA ALA A 58 14.47 19.16 19.83
C ALA A 58 13.73 20.48 20.11
N ARG A 59 12.68 20.45 20.95
CA ARG A 59 11.90 21.65 21.32
C ARG A 59 12.74 22.71 22.03
N LYS A 60 13.78 22.33 22.78
CA LYS A 60 14.66 23.29 23.48
C LYS A 60 15.31 24.28 22.52
N TYR A 61 15.64 23.82 21.31
CA TYR A 61 16.34 24.58 20.27
C TYR A 61 15.41 25.06 19.15
N ASN A 62 14.33 24.34 18.90
CA ASN A 62 13.31 24.71 17.94
C ASN A 62 11.92 24.74 18.61
N ARG A 63 11.44 25.93 18.97
CA ARG A 63 10.12 26.10 19.62
C ARG A 63 8.95 25.53 18.81
N ARG A 64 9.11 25.38 17.48
CA ARG A 64 8.11 24.81 16.56
C ARG A 64 8.21 23.30 16.39
N ALA A 65 9.13 22.64 17.10
CA ALA A 65 9.35 21.20 17.00
C ALA A 65 8.07 20.35 17.16
N LEU A 66 7.10 20.82 17.96
CA LEU A 66 5.85 20.11 18.20
C LEU A 66 4.71 20.48 17.24
N ASN A 67 4.95 21.38 16.30
CA ASN A 67 3.93 21.83 15.36
C ASN A 67 3.77 20.88 14.17
N GLY A 68 4.43 19.72 14.17
CA GLY A 68 4.41 18.73 13.08
C GLY A 68 5.59 18.82 12.11
N ASP A 69 6.44 19.84 12.24
CA ASP A 69 7.60 20.08 11.35
C ASP A 69 8.75 19.05 11.47
N LEU A 70 8.64 18.09 12.40
CA LEU A 70 9.67 17.10 12.72
C LEU A 70 9.06 15.71 12.82
N ALA A 71 9.68 14.76 12.13
CA ALA A 71 9.32 13.35 12.17
C ALA A 71 10.52 12.49 12.63
N PRO A 72 10.67 12.26 13.95
CA PRO A 72 11.66 11.33 14.47
C PRO A 72 11.46 9.91 13.93
N LYS A 73 12.55 9.27 13.50
CA LYS A 73 12.54 7.88 13.02
C LYS A 73 12.70 6.92 14.20
N VAL A 74 11.80 7.01 15.17
CA VAL A 74 11.76 6.17 16.37
C VAL A 74 10.55 5.24 16.27
N MET A 75 10.80 3.94 16.23
CA MET A 75 9.77 2.91 16.05
C MET A 75 9.82 1.89 17.19
N ALA A 76 8.76 1.11 17.36
CA ALA A 76 8.76 -0.09 18.19
C ALA A 76 8.96 -1.33 17.31
N ILE A 77 9.55 -2.38 17.88
CA ILE A 77 9.59 -3.70 17.25
C ILE A 77 8.17 -4.24 17.21
N GLU A 78 7.76 -4.78 16.06
CA GLU A 78 6.48 -5.46 15.92
C GLU A 78 6.66 -6.97 15.92
N GLU A 79 5.69 -7.68 16.49
CA GLU A 79 5.63 -9.14 16.44
C GLU A 79 4.86 -9.61 15.22
N THR A 80 5.12 -10.85 14.84
CA THR A 80 4.60 -11.43 13.61
C THR A 80 3.57 -12.54 13.84
N LYS A 81 2.96 -12.54 15.03
CA LYS A 81 1.88 -13.46 15.43
C LYS A 81 0.70 -13.46 14.45
N PHE A 82 0.50 -12.36 13.71
CA PHE A 82 -0.51 -12.24 12.67
C PHE A 82 -0.13 -12.93 11.34
N MET A 83 1.14 -13.24 11.10
CA MET A 83 1.62 -13.89 9.88
C MET A 83 1.35 -15.40 9.91
N THR A 84 0.16 -15.83 9.52
CA THR A 84 -0.14 -17.27 9.40
C THR A 84 0.61 -17.91 8.24
N ASN A 85 0.78 -19.24 8.27
CA ASN A 85 1.45 -19.94 7.17
C ASN A 85 0.64 -19.85 5.87
N GLU A 86 -0.68 -19.77 5.98
CA GLU A 86 -1.60 -19.54 4.88
C GLU A 86 -1.39 -18.15 4.28
N LEU A 87 -1.23 -17.11 5.11
CA LEU A 87 -0.93 -15.75 4.65
C LEU A 87 0.41 -15.71 3.94
N ILE A 88 1.44 -16.36 4.49
CA ILE A 88 2.76 -16.42 3.86
C ILE A 88 2.72 -17.15 2.52
N ALA A 89 2.10 -18.34 2.47
CA ALA A 89 1.96 -19.10 1.23
C ALA A 89 1.19 -18.31 0.16
N TYR A 90 0.18 -17.56 0.58
CA TYR A 90 -0.60 -16.69 -0.28
C TYR A 90 0.18 -15.48 -0.80
N VAL A 91 0.91 -14.77 0.06
CA VAL A 91 1.74 -13.62 -0.35
C VAL A 91 2.86 -14.09 -1.26
N ALA A 92 3.49 -15.22 -0.93
CA ALA A 92 4.57 -15.81 -1.71
C ALA A 92 4.11 -16.40 -3.05
N ASN A 93 2.87 -16.90 -3.15
CA ASN A 93 2.26 -17.30 -4.41
C ASN A 93 3.12 -18.28 -5.25
N GLY A 94 3.72 -19.27 -4.59
CA GLY A 94 4.60 -20.26 -5.23
C GLY A 94 6.02 -19.78 -5.51
N ASP A 95 6.36 -18.52 -5.21
CA ASP A 95 7.72 -18.03 -5.14
C ASP A 95 8.40 -18.56 -3.88
N LYS A 96 9.22 -19.61 -4.05
CA LYS A 96 9.87 -20.30 -2.93
C LYS A 96 10.78 -19.39 -2.13
N THR A 97 11.54 -18.52 -2.80
CA THR A 97 12.48 -17.61 -2.11
C THR A 97 11.73 -16.60 -1.27
N LEU A 98 10.65 -16.00 -1.82
CA LEU A 98 9.80 -15.08 -1.08
C LEU A 98 9.09 -15.78 0.09
N GLN A 99 8.65 -17.03 -0.11
CA GLN A 99 8.04 -17.83 0.95
C GLN A 99 9.03 -18.13 2.08
N GLU A 100 10.27 -18.49 1.74
CA GLU A 100 11.35 -18.74 2.69
C GLU A 100 11.69 -17.47 3.47
N ASP A 101 11.74 -16.32 2.81
CA ASP A 101 12.05 -15.03 3.44
C ASP A 101 10.93 -14.54 4.37
N LEU A 102 9.67 -14.67 3.96
CA LEU A 102 8.52 -14.35 4.82
C LEU A 102 8.40 -15.32 6.01
N SER A 103 8.66 -16.61 5.79
CA SER A 103 8.70 -17.62 6.86
C SER A 103 9.83 -17.36 7.84
N TYR A 104 10.98 -16.93 7.33
CA TYR A 104 12.10 -16.49 8.15
C TYR A 104 11.73 -15.28 8.99
N LEU A 105 11.15 -14.23 8.40
CA LEU A 105 10.72 -13.03 9.13
C LEU A 105 9.69 -13.36 10.22
N LYS A 106 8.70 -14.20 9.91
CA LYS A 106 7.76 -14.72 10.91
C LYS A 106 8.49 -15.37 12.08
N THR A 107 9.46 -16.22 11.80
CA THR A 107 10.18 -16.94 12.86
C THR A 107 11.04 -16.01 13.71
N VAL A 108 11.74 -15.06 13.08
CA VAL A 108 12.63 -14.12 13.78
C VAL A 108 11.86 -13.17 14.68
N PHE A 109 10.70 -12.70 14.24
CA PHE A 109 9.90 -11.71 14.96
C PHE A 109 8.68 -12.33 15.67
N ASP A 110 8.64 -13.64 15.93
CA ASP A 110 7.50 -14.26 16.61
C ASP A 110 7.35 -13.71 18.04
N ASP A 111 8.47 -13.71 18.79
CA ASP A 111 8.60 -13.07 20.11
C ASP A 111 9.50 -11.82 20.02
N GLY A 112 9.33 -11.02 18.97
CA GLY A 112 10.24 -9.91 18.71
C GLY A 112 10.26 -8.86 19.83
N LYS A 113 9.12 -8.67 20.51
CA LYS A 113 8.98 -7.80 21.68
C LYS A 113 9.59 -8.40 22.97
N GLU A 114 10.05 -9.63 22.98
CA GLU A 114 10.80 -10.23 24.10
C GLU A 114 12.32 -10.17 23.85
N TYR A 115 12.75 -10.45 22.62
CA TYR A 115 14.18 -10.48 22.26
C TYR A 115 14.77 -9.10 21.97
N GLY A 116 13.96 -8.17 21.44
CA GLY A 116 14.39 -6.81 21.19
C GLY A 116 15.62 -6.72 20.27
N SER A 117 16.64 -5.98 20.71
CA SER A 117 17.88 -5.74 19.95
C SER A 117 18.81 -6.94 19.80
N ILE A 118 18.49 -8.08 20.42
CA ILE A 118 19.26 -9.33 20.28
C ILE A 118 18.89 -10.07 18.99
N LEU A 119 17.74 -9.71 18.38
CA LEU A 119 17.33 -10.24 17.08
C LEU A 119 18.38 -9.94 16.01
N THR A 120 18.73 -10.96 15.24
CA THR A 120 19.62 -10.83 14.08
C THR A 120 18.84 -11.20 12.83
N VAL A 121 18.67 -10.22 11.94
CA VAL A 121 17.95 -10.37 10.67
C VAL A 121 18.97 -10.52 9.54
N LYS A 122 18.86 -11.58 8.73
CA LYS A 122 19.68 -11.78 7.52
C LYS A 122 19.32 -10.71 6.47
N GLU A 123 20.23 -10.47 5.54
CA GLU A 123 19.92 -9.60 4.39
C GLU A 123 18.81 -10.23 3.54
N LEU A 124 17.77 -9.45 3.23
CA LEU A 124 16.59 -9.86 2.46
C LEU A 124 16.44 -8.95 1.24
N ASP A 125 15.93 -9.51 0.14
CA ASP A 125 15.56 -8.74 -1.06
C ASP A 125 14.22 -8.02 -0.84
N PHE A 126 14.28 -6.89 -0.15
CA PHE A 126 13.08 -6.08 0.15
C PHE A 126 12.41 -5.53 -1.10
N ASP A 127 13.14 -5.30 -2.20
CA ASP A 127 12.53 -4.85 -3.46
C ASP A 127 11.55 -5.89 -4.02
N ARG A 128 11.80 -7.18 -3.80
CA ARG A 128 10.88 -8.25 -4.18
C ARG A 128 9.57 -8.24 -3.37
N LEU A 129 9.61 -7.77 -2.12
CA LEU A 129 8.43 -7.61 -1.26
C LEU A 129 7.50 -6.48 -1.75
N TYR A 130 8.06 -5.43 -2.36
CA TYR A 130 7.31 -4.21 -2.71
C TYR A 130 6.72 -4.18 -4.14
N ARG A 131 7.09 -5.10 -5.04
CA ARG A 131 6.75 -5.05 -6.49
C ARG A 131 5.26 -5.25 -6.86
N ARG A 132 4.33 -5.48 -5.93
CA ARG A 132 2.93 -5.89 -6.26
C ARG A 132 1.95 -4.77 -6.62
N GLN A 133 2.37 -3.51 -6.83
CA GLN A 133 1.45 -2.37 -6.95
C GLN A 133 1.06 -1.89 -8.36
N CYS A 134 1.31 -2.65 -9.43
CA CYS A 134 0.59 -2.48 -10.70
C CYS A 134 0.39 -3.85 -11.36
N LEU A 135 -0.81 -4.41 -11.23
CA LEU A 135 -1.10 -5.82 -11.53
C LEU A 135 -0.69 -6.26 -12.94
N LEU A 136 -0.81 -5.37 -13.94
CA LEU A 136 -0.64 -5.72 -15.35
C LEU A 136 0.56 -5.06 -16.05
N SER A 137 1.16 -4.02 -15.47
CA SER A 137 2.21 -3.23 -16.15
C SER A 137 3.63 -3.56 -15.70
N ASN A 138 3.80 -4.24 -14.57
CA ASN A 138 5.10 -4.49 -13.92
C ASN A 138 5.90 -3.19 -13.69
N LYS A 139 5.20 -2.11 -13.34
CA LYS A 139 5.75 -0.78 -13.06
C LYS A 139 5.33 -0.33 -11.66
N TYR A 140 6.06 0.62 -11.10
CA TYR A 140 5.58 1.41 -9.97
C TYR A 140 4.62 2.51 -10.47
N PRO A 141 3.72 3.03 -9.61
CA PRO A 141 2.87 4.16 -9.97
C PRO A 141 3.65 5.35 -10.55
N SER A 142 4.82 5.69 -9.98
CA SER A 142 5.70 6.75 -10.49
C SER A 142 6.25 6.53 -11.91
N GLN A 143 6.12 5.32 -12.46
CA GLN A 143 6.61 4.96 -13.80
C GLN A 143 5.47 4.82 -14.83
N LEU A 144 4.21 4.98 -14.41
CA LEU A 144 3.05 4.92 -15.29
C LEU A 144 2.94 6.19 -16.13
N MET A 145 2.45 6.07 -17.38
CA MET A 145 2.17 7.24 -18.22
C MET A 145 1.11 8.16 -17.61
N GLU A 146 0.06 7.57 -17.03
CA GLU A 146 -1.02 8.29 -16.35
C GLU A 146 -1.42 7.52 -15.07
N PRO A 147 -0.71 7.70 -13.94
CA PRO A 147 -0.91 6.87 -12.74
C PRO A 147 -2.31 6.94 -12.12
N TRP A 148 -3.06 7.97 -12.46
CA TRP A 148 -4.39 8.24 -11.92
C TRP A 148 -5.53 7.90 -12.89
N LYS A 149 -5.21 7.38 -14.08
CA LYS A 149 -6.20 7.09 -15.12
C LYS A 149 -6.02 5.67 -15.64
N GLN A 150 -7.13 4.96 -15.78
CA GLN A 150 -7.15 3.62 -16.36
C GLN A 150 -7.04 3.61 -17.90
N SER A 151 -7.02 4.79 -18.54
CA SER A 151 -7.05 4.95 -20.00
C SER A 151 -5.89 4.24 -20.72
N LYS A 152 -4.77 4.08 -20.00
CA LYS A 152 -3.53 3.49 -20.53
C LYS A 152 -3.29 2.05 -20.11
N GLU A 153 -4.14 1.46 -19.28
CA GLU A 153 -3.92 0.12 -18.71
C GLU A 153 -3.65 -0.94 -19.79
N LYS A 154 -4.46 -0.98 -20.86
CA LYS A 154 -4.25 -1.89 -21.99
C LYS A 154 -2.88 -1.69 -22.66
N ALA A 155 -2.48 -0.44 -22.88
CA ALA A 155 -1.20 -0.13 -23.50
C ALA A 155 -0.01 -0.53 -22.61
N GLU A 156 -0.14 -0.31 -21.29
CA GLU A 156 0.85 -0.70 -20.29
C GLU A 156 0.99 -2.23 -20.17
N PHE A 157 -0.14 -2.96 -20.20
CA PHE A 157 -0.13 -4.42 -20.26
C PHE A 157 0.54 -4.94 -21.53
N ILE A 158 0.20 -4.39 -22.70
CA ILE A 158 0.80 -4.78 -23.97
C ILE A 158 2.31 -4.52 -23.94
N ALA A 159 2.75 -3.36 -23.42
CA ALA A 159 4.16 -3.05 -23.29
C ALA A 159 4.90 -4.03 -22.36
N CYS A 160 4.29 -4.39 -21.23
CA CYS A 160 4.83 -5.41 -20.32
C CYS A 160 4.91 -6.79 -20.99
N ALA A 161 3.87 -7.22 -21.71
CA ALA A 161 3.91 -8.50 -22.42
C ALA A 161 4.99 -8.50 -23.52
N LYS A 162 5.17 -7.40 -24.25
CA LYS A 162 6.25 -7.25 -25.23
C LYS A 162 7.64 -7.35 -24.61
N SER A 163 7.86 -6.74 -23.45
CA SER A 163 9.15 -6.83 -22.76
C SER A 163 9.47 -8.25 -22.27
N LEU A 164 8.45 -9.08 -22.08
CA LEU A 164 8.56 -10.51 -21.79
C LEU A 164 8.73 -11.40 -23.04
N GLY A 165 8.80 -10.80 -24.24
CA GLY A 165 9.08 -11.50 -25.50
C GLY A 165 7.85 -11.92 -26.32
N TYR A 166 6.64 -11.52 -25.92
CA TYR A 166 5.43 -11.78 -26.72
C TYR A 166 5.32 -10.80 -27.90
N THR A 167 4.97 -11.30 -29.07
CA THR A 167 4.63 -10.48 -30.24
C THR A 167 3.21 -9.92 -30.14
N ASP A 168 2.87 -8.89 -30.93
CA ASP A 168 1.53 -8.30 -30.95
C ASP A 168 0.41 -9.35 -31.18
N ALA A 169 0.64 -10.30 -32.08
CA ALA A 169 -0.33 -11.36 -32.38
C ALA A 169 -0.52 -12.38 -31.24
N GLN A 170 0.42 -12.41 -30.27
CA GLN A 170 0.40 -13.31 -29.13
C GLN A 170 -0.22 -12.70 -27.88
N ILE A 171 -0.62 -11.42 -27.92
CA ILE A 171 -1.14 -10.69 -26.77
C ILE A 171 -2.65 -10.48 -26.90
N GLY A 172 -3.41 -10.90 -25.90
CA GLY A 172 -4.85 -10.68 -25.80
C GLY A 172 -5.21 -9.72 -24.67
N TYR A 173 -6.14 -8.80 -24.88
CA TYR A 173 -6.68 -7.97 -23.79
C TYR A 173 -8.16 -7.74 -24.05
N GLU A 174 -9.00 -8.30 -23.18
CA GLU A 174 -10.46 -8.31 -23.31
C GLU A 174 -11.14 -7.87 -22.00
N ARG A 175 -12.46 -7.64 -22.05
CA ARG A 175 -13.28 -7.31 -20.88
C ARG A 175 -14.55 -8.16 -20.86
N GLY A 176 -15.02 -8.46 -19.65
CA GLY A 176 -16.26 -9.19 -19.43
C GLY A 176 -16.15 -10.70 -19.59
N TYR A 177 -17.19 -11.40 -19.14
CA TYR A 177 -17.20 -12.86 -19.06
C TYR A 177 -17.27 -13.60 -20.39
N ASP A 178 -17.60 -12.90 -21.48
CA ASP A 178 -17.66 -13.46 -22.84
C ASP A 178 -16.35 -13.31 -23.62
N ALA A 179 -15.30 -12.82 -22.95
CA ALA A 179 -13.95 -12.75 -23.51
C ALA A 179 -13.50 -14.12 -24.05
N ASN A 180 -12.86 -14.07 -25.22
CA ASN A 180 -12.19 -15.19 -25.88
C ASN A 180 -10.94 -14.64 -26.58
N PHE A 181 -9.91 -15.49 -26.73
CA PHE A 181 -8.70 -15.11 -27.43
C PHE A 181 -8.56 -15.85 -28.76
N GLY A 182 -7.90 -15.20 -29.73
CA GLY A 182 -7.54 -15.86 -30.98
C GLY A 182 -6.51 -16.97 -30.76
N SER A 183 -6.45 -17.94 -31.67
CA SER A 183 -5.58 -19.12 -31.59
C SER A 183 -4.07 -18.84 -31.53
N PHE A 184 -3.64 -17.62 -31.88
CA PHE A 184 -2.25 -17.16 -31.80
C PHE A 184 -1.89 -16.53 -30.46
N VAL A 185 -2.88 -16.17 -29.63
CA VAL A 185 -2.64 -15.56 -28.32
C VAL A 185 -1.98 -16.57 -27.38
N ARG A 186 -0.99 -16.10 -26.61
CA ARG A 186 -0.21 -16.88 -25.65
C ARG A 186 -0.14 -16.22 -24.27
N CYS A 187 -0.37 -14.91 -24.20
CA CYS A 187 -0.49 -14.15 -22.97
C CYS A 187 -1.69 -13.22 -23.09
N GLY A 188 -2.60 -13.23 -22.12
CA GLY A 188 -3.74 -12.33 -22.16
C GLY A 188 -4.27 -11.92 -20.81
N ALA A 189 -4.94 -10.78 -20.79
CA ALA A 189 -5.64 -10.23 -19.62
C ALA A 189 -7.13 -10.09 -19.93
N VAL A 190 -7.98 -10.45 -18.96
CA VAL A 190 -9.43 -10.23 -19.03
C VAL A 190 -9.85 -9.44 -17.81
N ILE A 191 -10.47 -8.27 -18.02
CA ILE A 191 -10.93 -7.40 -16.92
C ILE A 191 -12.41 -7.64 -16.65
N ILE A 192 -12.73 -7.89 -15.38
CA ILE A 192 -14.09 -8.06 -14.86
C ILE A 192 -14.32 -6.99 -13.80
N LEU A 193 -15.38 -6.20 -13.93
CA LEU A 193 -15.65 -5.03 -13.08
C LEU A 193 -16.81 -5.23 -12.11
N ASP A 194 -17.55 -6.34 -12.21
CA ASP A 194 -18.79 -6.57 -11.48
C ASP A 194 -18.65 -6.33 -9.96
N VAL A 195 -17.54 -6.76 -9.35
CA VAL A 195 -17.31 -6.58 -7.91
C VAL A 195 -17.08 -5.11 -7.56
N ASP A 196 -16.32 -4.38 -8.36
CA ASP A 196 -16.06 -2.95 -8.13
C ASP A 196 -17.35 -2.14 -8.27
N GLU A 197 -18.13 -2.41 -9.32
CA GLU A 197 -19.44 -1.78 -9.53
C GLU A 197 -20.41 -2.07 -8.38
N MET A 198 -20.42 -3.30 -7.84
CA MET A 198 -21.21 -3.67 -6.67
C MET A 198 -20.77 -2.92 -5.41
N VAL A 199 -19.46 -2.79 -5.18
CA VAL A 199 -18.92 -2.06 -4.02
C VAL A 199 -19.47 -0.63 -4.00
N HIS A 200 -19.37 0.09 -5.11
CA HIS A 200 -19.83 1.49 -5.17
C HIS A 200 -21.35 1.65 -5.14
N ALA A 201 -22.10 0.61 -5.53
CA ALA A 201 -23.56 0.60 -5.48
C ALA A 201 -24.14 0.09 -4.14
N GLN A 202 -23.31 -0.41 -3.24
CA GLN A 202 -23.78 -1.13 -2.06
C GLN A 202 -24.34 -0.20 -0.97
N THR A 203 -25.56 -0.50 -0.51
CA THR A 203 -26.26 0.26 0.54
C THR A 203 -26.41 -0.48 1.87
N GLN A 204 -26.24 -1.82 1.88
CA GLN A 204 -26.37 -2.68 3.06
C GLN A 204 -25.01 -3.10 3.65
N GLY A 205 -23.93 -2.43 3.26
CA GLY A 205 -22.58 -2.71 3.74
C GLY A 205 -22.12 -4.13 3.43
N ARG A 206 -21.35 -4.72 4.36
CA ARG A 206 -20.75 -6.07 4.18
C ARG A 206 -21.78 -7.19 4.00
N ILE A 207 -22.96 -7.07 4.61
CA ILE A 207 -24.03 -8.07 4.50
C ILE A 207 -24.60 -8.07 3.08
N GLY A 208 -24.86 -6.87 2.52
CA GLY A 208 -25.27 -6.74 1.13
C GLY A 208 -24.22 -7.31 0.18
N MET A 209 -22.94 -6.92 0.36
CA MET A 209 -21.84 -7.45 -0.44
C MET A 209 -21.80 -8.97 -0.42
N PHE A 210 -21.95 -9.59 0.76
CA PHE A 210 -21.93 -11.04 0.87
C PHE A 210 -23.05 -11.70 0.05
N HIS A 211 -24.27 -11.16 0.08
CA HIS A 211 -25.38 -11.68 -0.71
C HIS A 211 -25.17 -11.48 -2.22
N ASP A 212 -24.69 -10.30 -2.63
CA ASP A 212 -24.45 -9.99 -4.04
C ASP A 212 -23.33 -10.86 -4.62
N ILE A 213 -22.23 -11.05 -3.89
CA ILE A 213 -21.14 -11.95 -4.28
C ILE A 213 -21.62 -13.40 -4.34
N LYS A 214 -22.45 -13.84 -3.38
CA LYS A 214 -23.02 -15.19 -3.40
C LYS A 214 -23.92 -15.42 -4.62
N LEU A 215 -24.73 -14.41 -4.98
CA LEU A 215 -25.54 -14.44 -6.18
C LEU A 215 -24.68 -14.46 -7.45
N LEU A 216 -23.68 -13.58 -7.55
CA LEU A 216 -22.74 -13.52 -8.68
C LEU A 216 -22.02 -14.86 -8.88
N ALA A 217 -21.50 -15.45 -7.80
CA ALA A 217 -20.86 -16.76 -7.84
C ALA A 217 -21.83 -17.84 -8.35
N GLY A 218 -23.10 -17.81 -7.91
CA GLY A 218 -24.14 -18.72 -8.36
C GLY A 218 -24.51 -18.63 -9.85
N GLN A 219 -24.19 -17.51 -10.52
CA GLN A 219 -24.39 -17.37 -11.97
C GLN A 219 -23.36 -18.14 -12.79
N ASN A 220 -22.29 -18.65 -12.18
CA ASN A 220 -21.24 -19.44 -12.81
C ASN A 220 -20.51 -18.74 -13.99
N LYS A 221 -20.67 -17.43 -14.18
CA LYS A 221 -20.07 -16.68 -15.30
C LYS A 221 -18.54 -16.77 -15.28
N LEU A 222 -17.93 -16.46 -14.13
CA LEU A 222 -16.48 -16.55 -13.94
C LEU A 222 -15.98 -17.99 -14.16
N SER A 223 -16.63 -18.98 -13.54
CA SER A 223 -16.22 -20.39 -13.69
C SER A 223 -16.37 -20.90 -15.12
N ASN A 224 -17.40 -20.46 -15.85
CA ASN A 224 -17.59 -20.85 -17.25
C ASN A 224 -16.50 -20.25 -18.13
N MET A 225 -16.19 -18.95 -17.97
CA MET A 225 -15.08 -18.30 -18.66
C MET A 225 -13.74 -18.98 -18.38
N VAL A 226 -13.45 -19.28 -17.10
CA VAL A 226 -12.25 -20.00 -16.69
C VAL A 226 -12.17 -21.38 -17.37
N ARG A 227 -13.27 -22.15 -17.40
CA ARG A 227 -13.32 -23.44 -18.09
C ARG A 227 -13.06 -23.32 -19.59
N ARG A 228 -13.56 -22.26 -20.25
CA ARG A 228 -13.26 -22.01 -21.67
C ARG A 228 -11.77 -21.80 -21.89
N PHE A 229 -11.15 -20.89 -21.14
CA PHE A 229 -9.70 -20.63 -21.27
C PHE A 229 -8.84 -21.84 -20.94
N LEU A 230 -9.21 -22.64 -19.93
CA LEU A 230 -8.54 -23.90 -19.63
C LEU A 230 -8.66 -24.91 -20.79
N SER A 231 -9.83 -24.97 -21.44
CA SER A 231 -10.07 -25.85 -22.60
C SER A 231 -9.26 -25.41 -23.82
N ASP A 232 -9.02 -24.09 -23.94
CA ASP A 232 -8.15 -23.49 -24.96
C ASP A 232 -6.65 -23.63 -24.63
N GLY A 233 -6.32 -24.26 -23.50
CA GLY A 233 -4.94 -24.56 -23.09
C GLY A 233 -4.24 -23.46 -22.29
N PHE A 234 -4.95 -22.43 -21.83
CA PHE A 234 -4.37 -21.39 -20.97
C PHE A 234 -4.32 -21.82 -19.51
N ASP A 235 -3.19 -21.58 -18.86
CA ASP A 235 -3.15 -21.43 -17.39
C ASP A 235 -3.87 -20.13 -17.02
N VAL A 236 -4.83 -20.20 -16.10
CA VAL A 236 -5.64 -19.06 -15.68
C VAL A 236 -5.19 -18.56 -14.32
N TYR A 237 -4.94 -17.26 -14.22
CA TYR A 237 -4.61 -16.55 -12.99
C TYR A 237 -5.71 -15.55 -12.70
N ILE A 238 -6.27 -15.58 -11.49
CA ILE A 238 -7.37 -14.69 -11.07
C ILE A 238 -6.87 -13.86 -9.89
N SER A 239 -6.96 -12.55 -10.01
CA SER A 239 -6.62 -11.60 -8.94
C SER A 239 -7.55 -10.40 -8.97
N ALA A 240 -7.52 -9.60 -7.90
CA ALA A 240 -8.03 -8.24 -7.90
C ALA A 240 -6.86 -7.25 -7.82
N ASP A 241 -7.11 -5.99 -8.15
CA ASP A 241 -6.22 -4.86 -7.98
C ASP A 241 -6.32 -4.27 -6.56
N HIS A 242 -7.52 -4.30 -5.96
CA HIS A 242 -7.75 -3.96 -4.56
C HIS A 242 -8.90 -4.77 -3.94
N GLY A 243 -8.99 -4.73 -2.61
CA GLY A 243 -10.14 -5.18 -1.84
C GLY A 243 -11.14 -4.03 -1.62
N ASN A 244 -11.98 -4.15 -0.60
CA ASN A 244 -12.97 -3.13 -0.25
C ASN A 244 -13.33 -3.23 1.24
N THR A 245 -13.76 -2.11 1.81
CA THR A 245 -14.11 -2.04 3.23
C THR A 245 -15.31 -1.11 3.47
N ALA A 246 -15.97 -1.34 4.60
CA ALA A 246 -17.03 -0.46 5.05
C ALA A 246 -16.42 0.82 5.64
N CYS A 247 -16.93 1.98 5.21
CA CYS A 247 -16.47 3.27 5.67
C CYS A 247 -17.64 4.15 6.12
N VAL A 248 -17.32 5.15 6.95
CA VAL A 248 -18.20 6.28 7.26
C VAL A 248 -17.66 7.52 6.55
N GLY A 249 -18.54 8.21 5.82
CA GLY A 249 -18.18 9.42 5.10
C GLY A 249 -17.84 10.57 6.05
N LEU A 250 -16.71 11.23 5.82
CA LEU A 250 -16.24 12.41 6.54
C LEU A 250 -16.82 13.71 5.96
N GLY A 251 -17.39 13.64 4.76
CA GLY A 251 -17.83 14.78 3.98
C GLY A 251 -16.98 14.97 2.73
N ARG A 252 -17.65 15.20 1.60
CA ARG A 252 -16.98 15.49 0.33
C ARG A 252 -16.19 16.79 0.46
N ILE A 253 -14.94 16.74 0.01
CA ILE A 253 -14.15 17.97 -0.17
C ILE A 253 -14.82 18.85 -1.22
N MET A 254 -15.17 20.08 -0.83
CA MET A 254 -15.76 21.12 -1.67
C MET A 254 -14.94 22.42 -1.55
N GLY A 255 -14.80 23.17 -2.64
CA GLY A 255 -14.16 24.48 -2.68
C GLY A 255 -13.15 24.65 -3.83
N SER A 256 -13.01 25.88 -4.34
CA SER A 256 -12.12 26.24 -5.46
C SER A 256 -10.64 26.41 -5.10
N GLY A 257 -10.25 26.13 -3.85
CA GLY A 257 -8.89 26.27 -3.32
C GLY A 257 -8.15 24.95 -3.10
N VAL A 258 -8.73 23.81 -3.50
CA VAL A 258 -8.11 22.49 -3.39
C VAL A 258 -7.67 22.06 -4.78
N GLU A 259 -6.41 22.29 -5.10
CA GLU A 259 -5.81 21.84 -6.36
C GLU A 259 -5.36 20.38 -6.23
N VAL A 260 -6.32 19.51 -6.53
CA VAL A 260 -6.13 18.06 -6.63
C VAL A 260 -5.84 17.65 -8.06
N GLU A 261 -4.84 16.79 -8.24
CA GLU A 261 -4.60 16.10 -9.50
C GLU A 261 -5.64 14.98 -9.70
N THR A 262 -5.99 14.29 -8.61
CA THR A 262 -7.14 13.38 -8.56
C THR A 262 -7.70 13.31 -7.15
N LYS A 263 -8.99 12.99 -7.07
CA LYS A 263 -9.71 12.74 -5.82
C LYS A 263 -10.40 11.41 -5.95
N SER A 264 -9.97 10.44 -5.14
CA SER A 264 -10.76 9.24 -4.89
C SER A 264 -11.57 9.41 -3.60
N HIS A 265 -12.37 8.40 -3.27
CA HIS A 265 -13.11 8.35 -2.01
C HIS A 265 -12.20 8.16 -0.80
N LYS A 266 -10.94 7.73 -0.98
CA LYS A 266 -10.04 7.41 0.12
C LYS A 266 -8.72 8.19 0.10
N MET A 267 -8.36 8.79 -1.03
CA MET A 267 -7.06 9.41 -1.23
C MET A 267 -7.18 10.73 -2.00
N LEU A 268 -6.32 11.66 -1.64
CA LEU A 268 -6.08 12.92 -2.34
C LEU A 268 -4.67 12.94 -2.88
N VAL A 269 -4.56 13.32 -4.14
CA VAL A 269 -3.30 13.68 -4.76
C VAL A 269 -3.30 15.19 -4.92
N LEU A 270 -2.49 15.87 -4.12
CA LEU A 270 -2.43 17.32 -4.04
C LEU A 270 -1.23 17.84 -4.81
N LYS A 271 -1.40 18.94 -5.54
CA LYS A 271 -0.25 19.68 -6.08
C LYS A 271 0.49 20.40 -4.94
N ASP A 272 1.79 20.64 -5.11
CA ASP A 272 2.71 21.18 -4.09
C ASP A 272 2.26 22.48 -3.39
N PHE A 273 1.31 23.23 -3.95
CA PHE A 273 0.81 24.50 -3.39
C PHE A 273 -0.55 24.38 -2.69
N ALA A 274 -1.10 23.18 -2.54
CA ALA A 274 -2.36 22.95 -1.83
C ALA A 274 -2.18 23.06 -0.31
N ASP A 275 -3.20 23.59 0.38
CA ASP A 275 -3.22 23.71 1.85
C ASP A 275 -3.49 22.35 2.52
N LYS A 276 -2.43 21.55 2.68
CA LYS A 276 -2.50 20.20 3.26
C LYS A 276 -2.84 20.20 4.75
N GLU A 277 -2.35 21.18 5.52
CA GLU A 277 -2.56 21.25 6.97
C GLU A 277 -4.04 21.44 7.30
N SER A 278 -4.72 22.32 6.57
CA SER A 278 -6.17 22.53 6.72
C SER A 278 -6.97 21.25 6.42
N LEU A 279 -6.58 20.49 5.39
CA LEU A 279 -7.24 19.23 5.03
C LEU A 279 -7.02 18.15 6.10
N ILE A 280 -5.79 18.01 6.61
CA ILE A 280 -5.46 17.09 7.71
C ILE A 280 -6.26 17.46 8.96
N GLN A 281 -6.29 18.73 9.35
CA GLN A 281 -7.00 19.17 10.56
C GLN A 281 -8.51 18.99 10.43
N LYS A 282 -9.08 19.27 9.26
CA LYS A 282 -10.52 19.23 9.04
C LYS A 282 -11.08 17.81 8.91
N TYR A 283 -10.35 16.92 8.24
CA TYR A 283 -10.82 15.57 7.90
C TYR A 283 -10.02 14.45 8.58
N GLY A 284 -8.99 14.76 9.38
CA GLY A 284 -8.19 13.74 10.06
C GLY A 284 -7.35 12.89 9.12
N LEU A 285 -6.99 13.41 7.94
CA LEU A 285 -6.25 12.65 6.93
C LEU A 285 -4.82 12.37 7.37
N VAL A 286 -4.29 11.24 6.91
CA VAL A 286 -2.91 10.81 7.15
C VAL A 286 -2.07 11.16 5.93
N GLU A 287 -0.87 11.69 6.15
CA GLU A 287 0.11 11.89 5.07
C GLU A 287 0.67 10.54 4.63
N TYR A 288 0.54 10.22 3.35
CA TYR A 288 1.01 8.96 2.80
C TYR A 288 2.42 9.12 2.21
N PRO A 289 3.37 8.23 2.55
CA PRO A 289 4.73 8.32 2.05
C PRO A 289 4.82 8.25 0.52
N LYS A 290 5.66 9.10 -0.07
CA LYS A 290 5.78 9.21 -1.53
C LYS A 290 6.52 8.05 -2.21
N TYR A 291 6.90 6.95 -1.53
CA TYR A 291 7.97 6.02 -1.97
C TYR A 291 7.91 5.63 -3.45
N TYR A 292 6.80 5.06 -3.88
CA TYR A 292 6.58 4.57 -5.26
C TYR A 292 5.66 5.48 -6.08
N LEU A 293 5.36 6.68 -5.56
CA LEU A 293 4.47 7.65 -6.15
C LEU A 293 5.29 8.81 -6.78
N PRO A 294 4.73 9.53 -7.78
CA PRO A 294 5.37 10.73 -8.31
C PRO A 294 5.69 11.73 -7.18
N LYS A 295 6.85 12.37 -7.22
CA LYS A 295 7.37 13.15 -6.08
C LYS A 295 6.82 14.58 -6.03
N GLU A 296 6.33 15.07 -7.17
CA GLU A 296 5.75 16.39 -7.42
C GLU A 296 4.34 16.59 -6.84
N TYR A 297 3.79 15.56 -6.16
CA TYR A 297 2.51 15.65 -5.47
C TYR A 297 2.66 15.27 -4.00
N ASP A 298 1.79 15.83 -3.17
CA ASP A 298 1.56 15.40 -1.81
C ASP A 298 0.37 14.43 -1.77
N TYR A 299 0.42 13.46 -0.87
CA TYR A 299 -0.57 12.39 -0.79
C TYR A 299 -1.19 12.37 0.59
N LEU A 300 -2.51 12.56 0.63
CA LEU A 300 -3.29 12.40 1.86
C LEU A 300 -4.25 11.25 1.69
N ILE A 301 -4.44 10.46 2.73
CA ILE A 301 -5.30 9.29 2.72
C ILE A 301 -6.19 9.27 3.97
N CYS A 302 -7.42 8.77 3.81
CA CYS A 302 -8.34 8.62 4.92
C CYS A 302 -7.84 7.56 5.90
N ASN A 303 -8.20 7.71 7.17
CA ASN A 303 -7.92 6.67 8.15
C ASN A 303 -8.75 5.40 7.88
N VAL A 304 -8.44 4.34 8.60
CA VAL A 304 -9.18 3.07 8.52
C VAL A 304 -10.65 3.31 8.88
N GLY A 305 -11.56 2.81 8.04
CA GLY A 305 -13.01 2.97 8.24
C GLY A 305 -13.58 4.33 7.86
N GLU A 306 -12.79 5.23 7.28
CA GLU A 306 -13.24 6.57 6.88
C GLU A 306 -13.11 6.81 5.38
N SER A 307 -14.00 7.61 4.79
CA SER A 307 -13.91 8.01 3.37
C SER A 307 -14.37 9.45 3.14
N LEU A 308 -14.04 10.02 1.98
CA LEU A 308 -14.45 11.36 1.54
C LEU A 308 -15.83 11.37 0.86
N ASP A 309 -16.73 10.55 1.38
CA ASP A 309 -18.14 10.45 0.98
C ASP A 309 -19.02 11.48 1.68
N ILE A 310 -20.34 11.38 1.48
CA ILE A 310 -21.30 12.23 2.17
C ILE A 310 -21.16 12.03 3.68
N LYS A 311 -21.13 13.12 4.42
CA LYS A 311 -20.83 13.10 5.86
C LYS A 311 -21.85 12.24 6.62
N GLY A 312 -21.36 11.25 7.35
CA GLY A 312 -22.16 10.34 8.17
C GLY A 312 -22.81 9.19 7.42
N GLU A 313 -22.67 9.10 6.09
CA GLU A 313 -23.16 7.95 5.34
C GLU A 313 -22.27 6.73 5.54
N ALA A 314 -22.89 5.56 5.69
CA ALA A 314 -22.21 4.28 5.64
C ALA A 314 -22.11 3.85 4.17
N VAL A 315 -20.89 3.59 3.70
CA VAL A 315 -20.60 3.23 2.31
C VAL A 315 -19.65 2.03 2.26
N MET A 316 -19.67 1.29 1.16
CA MET A 316 -18.58 0.37 0.81
C MET A 316 -17.67 1.08 -0.20
N THR A 317 -16.37 1.09 0.03
CA THR A 317 -15.39 1.72 -0.86
C THR A 317 -14.02 1.06 -0.73
N HIS A 318 -13.06 1.55 -1.50
CA HIS A 318 -11.68 1.10 -1.52
C HIS A 318 -10.71 2.28 -1.80
N GLY A 319 -9.41 2.01 -1.79
CA GLY A 319 -8.35 2.99 -2.06
C GLY A 319 -7.63 3.50 -0.82
N GLY A 320 -7.95 2.95 0.35
CA GLY A 320 -7.23 3.13 1.61
C GLY A 320 -6.05 2.16 1.78
N MET A 321 -5.44 2.20 2.96
CA MET A 321 -4.31 1.33 3.34
C MET A 321 -4.71 0.17 4.27
N SER A 322 -6.01 -0.06 4.48
CA SER A 322 -6.46 -1.12 5.39
C SER A 322 -6.21 -2.51 4.80
N LEU A 323 -6.05 -3.52 5.66
CA LEU A 323 -5.83 -4.91 5.23
C LEU A 323 -6.95 -5.41 4.30
N ASP A 324 -8.21 -5.05 4.58
CA ASP A 324 -9.36 -5.37 3.74
C ASP A 324 -9.26 -4.80 2.32
N GLU A 325 -8.49 -3.73 2.12
CA GLU A 325 -8.33 -3.03 0.85
C GLU A 325 -7.06 -3.44 0.09
N VAL A 326 -5.98 -3.83 0.79
CA VAL A 326 -4.69 -4.14 0.16
C VAL A 326 -4.44 -5.64 -0.04
N VAL A 327 -5.15 -6.51 0.68
CA VAL A 327 -5.01 -7.97 0.55
C VAL A 327 -6.04 -8.49 -0.47
N VAL A 328 -5.55 -8.97 -1.61
CA VAL A 328 -6.36 -9.37 -2.77
C VAL A 328 -6.08 -10.80 -3.21
N PRO A 329 -7.13 -11.60 -3.51
CA PRO A 329 -6.97 -13.01 -3.86
C PRO A 329 -6.01 -13.16 -5.02
N PHE A 330 -5.16 -14.18 -4.97
CA PHE A 330 -4.40 -14.62 -6.14
C PHE A 330 -4.59 -16.12 -6.30
N ILE A 331 -5.28 -16.52 -7.36
CA ILE A 331 -5.66 -17.91 -7.63
C ILE A 331 -5.01 -18.33 -8.93
N LYS A 332 -4.31 -19.47 -8.91
CA LYS A 332 -3.74 -20.09 -10.10
C LYS A 332 -4.45 -21.40 -10.41
N ILE A 333 -4.95 -21.54 -11.63
CA ILE A 333 -5.62 -22.74 -12.13
C ILE A 333 -4.88 -23.17 -13.39
N LYS A 334 -4.24 -24.35 -13.33
CA LYS A 334 -3.47 -24.85 -14.46
C LYS A 334 -4.36 -25.61 -15.44
N ALA A 335 -4.12 -25.42 -16.74
CA ALA A 335 -4.61 -26.36 -17.72
C ALA A 335 -3.93 -27.70 -17.46
N VAL A 336 -4.68 -28.72 -17.03
CA VAL A 336 -4.14 -30.08 -16.91
C VAL A 336 -3.84 -30.57 -18.32
N GLN A 337 -2.66 -31.18 -18.53
CA GLN A 337 -2.14 -31.62 -19.84
C GLN A 337 -3.24 -32.19 -20.76
N ASN A 338 -3.74 -31.35 -21.67
CA ASN A 338 -3.98 -31.77 -23.04
C ASN A 338 -2.71 -31.42 -23.83
N ASN A 339 -1.60 -32.02 -23.41
CA ASN A 339 -0.42 -32.11 -24.27
C ASN A 339 -0.78 -33.09 -25.38
N GLY A 340 -1.28 -32.56 -26.50
CA GLY A 340 -1.06 -33.15 -27.81
C GLY A 340 0.34 -32.78 -28.30
#